data_AF-A0A193C785-F1
#
_entry.id   AF-A0A193C785-F1
#
_cell.length_a   1.000
_cell.length_b   1.000
_cell.length_c   1.000
_cell.angle_alpha   90.00
_cell.angle_beta   90.00
_cell.angle_gamma   90.00
#
_symmetry.space_group_name_H-M   'P 1'
#
loop_
_entity.id
_entity.type
_entity.pdbx_description
1 polymer ?
#
loop_
_entity_poly.entity_id
_entity_poly.type
_entity_poly.pdbx_seq_one_letter_code
_entity_poly.pdbx_strand_id
1 'polypeptide(L)'
;MRKRKVKHTDVAAYVLGVLDQAEAYAFEKHLKDCGRCGAQVAEFTSVEGALAKADLRYLSPGAKGARRSGTLVVRRCGRPSMITANLVVVLLACVVAALLSSHRSSGRYRRASSDPDILFPAPLDDGPAEDSDQRLLPLPLPFQ
;
A
#
# COMPACT_ATOMS: atom_id res chain seq x y z
N MET A 1 1.50 0.22 -0.46
CA MET A 1 1.60 1.41 -1.34
C MET A 1 2.83 2.19 -0.94
N ARG A 2 3.79 2.42 -1.84
CA ARG A 2 5.03 3.16 -1.50
C ARG A 2 4.68 4.66 -1.47
N LYS A 3 4.77 5.31 -0.31
CA LYS A 3 4.64 6.78 -0.20
C LYS A 3 5.83 7.40 -0.92
N ARG A 4 5.61 8.01 -2.08
CA ARG A 4 6.65 8.76 -2.79
C ARG A 4 6.89 10.08 -2.05
N LYS A 5 8.14 10.41 -1.76
CA LYS A 5 8.51 11.69 -1.14
C LYS A 5 8.35 12.80 -2.18
N VAL A 6 7.65 13.87 -1.81
CA VAL A 6 7.42 15.05 -2.66
C VAL A 6 8.75 15.70 -3.03
N LYS A 7 8.96 15.93 -4.34
CA LYS A 7 10.11 16.65 -4.89
C LYS A 7 9.64 17.91 -5.62
N HIS A 8 10.49 18.92 -5.67
CA HIS A 8 10.23 20.11 -6.50
C HIS A 8 10.04 19.78 -8.00
N THR A 9 10.63 18.69 -8.47
CA THR A 9 10.42 18.18 -9.84
C THR A 9 8.99 17.70 -10.10
N ASP A 10 8.19 17.49 -9.06
CA ASP A 10 6.81 17.00 -9.19
C ASP A 10 5.83 18.15 -9.51
N VAL A 11 6.27 19.41 -9.53
CA VAL A 11 5.43 20.58 -9.87
C VAL A 11 4.76 20.42 -11.24
N ALA A 12 5.52 20.06 -12.27
CA ALA A 12 4.96 19.86 -13.61
C ALA A 12 3.94 18.72 -13.64
N ALA A 13 4.20 17.63 -12.92
CA ALA A 13 3.27 16.51 -12.81
C ALA A 13 1.98 16.89 -12.06
N TYR A 14 2.08 17.77 -11.06
CA TYR A 14 0.93 18.34 -10.35
C TYR A 14 0.07 19.20 -11.29
N VAL A 15 0.68 20.17 -11.97
CA VAL A 15 -0.04 21.08 -12.89
C VAL A 15 -0.68 20.32 -14.05
N LEU A 16 0.01 19.34 -14.62
CA LEU A 16 -0.54 18.51 -15.70
C LEU A 16 -1.53 17.43 -15.22
N GLY A 17 -1.77 17.32 -13.91
CA GLY A 17 -2.71 16.35 -13.34
C GLY A 17 -2.33 14.89 -13.56
N VAL A 18 -1.01 14.60 -13.59
CA VAL A 18 -0.44 13.25 -13.78
C VAL A 18 -0.27 12.51 -12.45
N LEU A 19 -0.14 13.24 -11.34
CA LEU A 19 -0.05 12.67 -9.99
C LEU A 19 -1.32 11.90 -9.61
N ASP A 20 -1.16 10.82 -8.85
CA ASP A 20 -2.29 10.16 -8.21
C ASP A 20 -2.85 11.00 -7.04
N GLN A 21 -4.00 10.62 -6.50
CA GLN A 21 -4.68 11.39 -5.44
C GLN A 21 -3.84 11.52 -4.17
N ALA A 22 -3.11 10.47 -3.77
CA ALA A 22 -2.29 10.50 -2.57
C ALA A 22 -1.03 11.34 -2.78
N GLU A 23 -0.45 11.29 -3.98
CA GLU A 23 0.68 12.13 -4.37
C GLU A 23 0.29 13.61 -4.48
N ALA A 24 -0.86 13.92 -5.09
CA ALA A 24 -1.39 15.28 -5.18
C ALA A 24 -1.65 15.89 -3.80
N TYR A 25 -2.28 15.15 -2.89
CA TYR A 25 -2.50 15.60 -1.51
C TYR A 25 -1.19 15.88 -0.77
N ALA A 26 -0.18 15.01 -0.93
CA ALA A 26 1.12 15.23 -0.33
C ALA A 26 1.80 16.48 -0.90
N PHE A 27 1.65 16.73 -2.21
CA PHE A 27 2.17 17.91 -2.88
C PHE A 27 1.47 19.19 -2.41
N GLU A 28 0.15 19.18 -2.25
CA GLU A 28 -0.63 20.31 -1.72
C GLU A 28 -0.22 20.68 -0.29
N LYS A 29 0.11 19.68 0.54
CA LYS A 29 0.68 19.95 1.85
C LYS A 29 2.02 20.67 1.73
N HIS A 30 2.92 20.19 0.87
CA HIS A 30 4.20 20.84 0.63
C HIS A 30 4.07 22.24 0.03
N LEU A 31 3.07 22.48 -0.83
CA LEU A 31 2.81 23.78 -1.45
C LEU A 31 2.51 24.87 -0.41
N LYS A 32 1.79 24.54 0.66
CA LYS A 32 1.47 25.48 1.74
C LYS A 32 2.73 25.98 2.45
N ASP A 33 3.75 25.15 2.53
CA ASP A 33 4.98 25.42 3.28
C ASP A 33 6.15 25.87 2.37
N CYS A 34 5.96 25.94 1.05
CA CYS A 34 7.05 26.22 0.10
C CYS A 34 6.67 27.20 -1.02
N GLY A 35 7.04 28.48 -0.83
CA GLY A 35 6.80 29.54 -1.83
C GLY A 35 7.48 29.29 -3.19
N ARG A 36 8.63 28.60 -3.22
CA ARG A 36 9.32 28.22 -4.47
C ARG A 36 8.49 27.27 -5.33
N CYS A 37 7.73 26.37 -4.71
CA CYS A 37 6.79 25.50 -5.44
C CYS A 37 5.59 26.29 -5.96
N GLY A 38 5.07 27.24 -5.17
CA GLY A 38 3.99 28.13 -5.62
C GLY A 38 4.38 28.96 -6.84
N ALA A 39 5.58 29.54 -6.85
CA ALA A 39 6.10 30.29 -8.00
C ALA A 39 6.21 29.40 -9.25
N GLN A 40 6.80 28.20 -9.13
CA GLN A 40 6.90 27.27 -10.25
C GLN A 40 5.52 26.81 -10.74
N VAL A 41 4.54 26.57 -9.86
CA VAL A 41 3.17 26.22 -10.28
C VAL A 41 2.61 27.30 -11.20
N ALA A 42 2.74 28.57 -10.83
CA ALA A 42 2.28 29.69 -11.65
C ALA A 42 3.00 29.76 -13.02
N GLU A 43 4.32 29.52 -13.04
CA GLU A 43 5.08 29.44 -14.29
C GLU A 43 4.58 28.30 -15.20
N PHE A 44 4.36 27.11 -14.63
CA PHE A 44 3.89 25.94 -15.36
C PHE A 44 2.43 26.05 -15.83
N THR A 45 1.57 26.84 -15.19
CA THR A 45 0.20 27.09 -15.67
C THR A 45 0.19 27.70 -17.08
N SER A 46 1.18 28.54 -17.42
CA SER A 46 1.31 29.08 -18.78
C SER A 46 1.63 27.99 -19.80
N VAL A 47 2.50 27.04 -19.43
CA VAL A 47 2.89 25.89 -20.24
C VAL A 47 1.71 24.94 -20.44
N GLU A 48 0.95 24.67 -19.37
CA GLU A 48 -0.29 23.87 -19.43
C GLU A 48 -1.31 24.50 -20.38
N GLY A 49 -1.54 25.81 -20.28
CA GLY A 49 -2.42 26.54 -21.19
C GLY A 49 -1.95 26.52 -22.64
N ALA A 50 -0.64 26.55 -22.89
CA ALA A 50 -0.07 26.40 -24.23
C ALA A 50 -0.25 24.97 -24.77
N LEU A 51 0.00 23.95 -23.94
CA LEU A 51 -0.21 22.54 -24.27
C LEU A 51 -1.67 22.23 -24.59
N ALA A 52 -2.62 22.81 -23.86
CA ALA A 52 -4.06 22.63 -24.10
C ALA A 52 -4.51 23.18 -25.47
N LYS A 53 -3.79 24.18 -26.01
CA LYS A 53 -4.06 24.79 -27.32
C LYS A 53 -3.23 24.19 -28.45
N ALA A 54 -2.18 23.43 -28.13
CA ALA A 54 -1.25 22.89 -29.11
C ALA A 54 -1.90 21.81 -29.97
N ASP A 55 -1.63 21.83 -31.28
CA ASP A 55 -2.00 20.73 -32.17
C ASP A 55 -0.97 19.59 -32.04
N LEU A 56 -1.24 18.68 -31.11
CA LEU A 56 -0.37 17.54 -30.80
C LEU A 56 -0.61 16.32 -31.70
N ARG A 57 -1.18 16.50 -32.90
CA ARG A 57 -1.41 15.42 -33.88
C ARG A 57 -0.15 14.62 -34.22
N TYR A 58 1.02 15.25 -34.16
CA TYR A 58 2.31 14.60 -34.39
C TYR A 58 2.69 13.62 -33.27
N LEU A 59 2.18 13.81 -32.04
CA LEU A 59 2.34 12.84 -30.94
C LEU A 59 1.40 11.64 -31.07
N SER A 60 0.43 11.69 -32.00
CA SER A 60 -0.45 10.56 -32.34
C SER A 60 -0.51 10.33 -33.86
N PRO A 61 0.57 9.80 -34.48
CA PRO A 61 0.55 9.35 -35.86
C PRO A 61 -0.33 8.09 -35.97
N GLY A 62 -1.65 8.25 -35.95
CA GLY A 62 -2.60 7.13 -35.98
C GLY A 62 -4.01 7.41 -35.45
N ALA A 63 -4.22 8.51 -34.72
CA ALA A 63 -5.55 8.89 -34.22
C ALA A 63 -6.42 9.54 -35.33
N LYS A 64 -6.64 8.84 -36.44
CA LYS A 64 -7.62 9.21 -37.45
C LYS A 64 -8.91 8.43 -37.12
N GLY A 65 -9.88 9.04 -36.44
CA GLY A 65 -11.16 8.35 -36.23
C GLY A 65 -12.10 8.80 -35.11
N ALA A 66 -11.75 9.79 -34.29
CA ALA A 66 -12.66 10.28 -33.24
C ALA A 66 -13.10 11.72 -33.49
N ARG A 67 -13.73 11.98 -34.65
CA ARG A 67 -14.58 13.16 -34.82
C ARG A 67 -16.00 12.71 -35.15
N ARG A 68 -16.81 12.52 -34.11
CA ARG A 68 -18.27 12.64 -34.15
C ARG A 68 -18.68 13.54 -33.00
N SER A 69 -19.38 14.62 -33.32
CA SER A 69 -19.98 15.56 -32.37
C SER A 69 -20.82 14.82 -31.33
N GLY A 70 -20.74 15.29 -30.09
CA GLY A 70 -21.48 14.77 -28.95
C GLY A 70 -20.53 14.30 -27.86
N THR A 71 -20.16 15.20 -26.97
CA THR A 71 -19.40 14.95 -25.74
C THR A 71 -18.12 14.13 -25.94
N LEU A 72 -16.99 14.84 -26.07
CA LEU A 72 -15.69 14.25 -25.80
C LEU A 72 -15.65 13.88 -24.32
N VAL A 73 -16.17 12.70 -23.98
CA VAL A 73 -15.66 11.96 -22.85
C VAL A 73 -14.25 11.62 -23.26
N VAL A 74 -13.30 12.49 -22.86
CA VAL A 74 -11.94 12.03 -22.67
C VAL A 74 -12.11 10.88 -21.68
N ARG A 75 -12.15 9.65 -22.19
CA ARG A 75 -11.79 8.51 -21.37
C ARG A 75 -10.37 8.84 -20.99
N ARG A 76 -10.23 9.46 -19.82
CA ARG A 76 -9.05 9.29 -18.99
C ARG A 76 -8.98 7.77 -18.93
N CYS A 77 -8.20 7.17 -19.81
CA CYS A 77 -7.59 5.90 -19.54
C CYS A 77 -6.71 6.19 -18.33
N GLY A 78 -7.34 6.36 -17.16
CA GLY A 78 -6.75 5.88 -15.94
C GLY A 78 -6.44 4.45 -16.31
N ARG A 79 -5.16 4.21 -16.61
CA ARG A 79 -4.57 2.88 -16.59
C ARG A 79 -5.36 2.14 -15.52
N PRO A 80 -6.11 1.06 -15.83
CA PRO A 80 -6.96 0.42 -14.83
C PRO A 80 -6.05 0.22 -13.64
N SER A 81 -6.32 1.02 -12.61
CA SER A 81 -5.30 1.36 -11.64
C SER A 81 -4.86 0.04 -11.07
N MET A 82 -3.56 -0.20 -10.91
CA MET A 82 -3.04 -1.46 -10.36
C MET A 82 -3.82 -1.93 -9.12
N ILE A 83 -4.52 -1.01 -8.44
CA ILE A 83 -5.60 -1.23 -7.48
C ILE A 83 -6.58 -2.35 -7.87
N THR A 84 -7.20 -2.35 -9.05
CA THR A 84 -8.19 -3.38 -9.43
C THR A 84 -7.55 -4.76 -9.57
N ALA A 85 -6.33 -4.82 -10.11
CA ALA A 85 -5.55 -6.05 -10.19
C ALA A 85 -5.12 -6.55 -8.80
N ASN A 86 -4.71 -5.64 -7.90
CA ASN A 86 -4.34 -5.96 -6.53
C ASN A 86 -5.53 -6.49 -5.71
N LEU A 87 -6.73 -5.94 -5.92
CA LEU A 87 -7.94 -6.45 -5.26
C LEU A 87 -8.25 -7.88 -5.71
N VAL A 88 -8.11 -8.20 -7.00
CA VAL A 88 -8.27 -9.58 -7.50
C VAL A 88 -7.24 -10.50 -6.86
N VAL A 89 -5.97 -10.11 -6.76
CA VAL A 89 -4.93 -10.91 -6.12
C VAL A 89 -5.21 -11.14 -4.63
N VAL A 90 -5.65 -10.12 -3.89
CA VAL A 90 -6.02 -10.24 -2.47
C VAL A 90 -7.23 -11.17 -2.29
N LEU A 91 -8.27 -11.02 -3.13
CA LEU A 91 -9.42 -11.90 -3.11
C LEU A 91 -9.02 -13.36 -3.39
N LEU A 92 -8.20 -13.61 -4.41
CA LEU A 92 -7.69 -14.95 -4.72
C LEU A 92 -6.88 -15.53 -3.54
N ALA A 93 -6.02 -14.72 -2.90
CA ALA A 93 -5.26 -15.16 -1.73
C ALA A 93 -6.16 -15.53 -0.54
N CYS A 94 -7.20 -14.74 -0.27
CA CYS A 94 -8.19 -15.05 0.77
C CYS A 94 -8.95 -16.35 0.48
N VAL A 95 -9.36 -16.57 -0.77
CA VAL A 95 -10.05 -17.81 -1.19
C VAL A 95 -9.12 -19.02 -1.02
N VAL A 96 -7.87 -18.92 -1.44
CA VAL A 96 -6.87 -20.00 -1.27
C VAL A 96 -6.62 -20.29 0.21
N ALA A 97 -6.47 -19.27 1.05
CA ALA A 97 -6.29 -19.44 2.49
C ALA A 97 -7.52 -20.11 3.15
N ALA A 98 -8.74 -19.74 2.74
CA ALA A 98 -9.97 -20.37 3.22
C ALA A 98 -10.05 -21.85 2.82
N LEU A 99 -9.70 -22.19 1.57
CA LEU A 99 -9.68 -23.59 1.10
C LEU A 99 -8.63 -24.44 1.83
N LEU A 100 -7.41 -23.91 2.03
CA LEU A 100 -6.37 -24.59 2.80
C LEU A 100 -6.78 -24.81 4.26
N SER A 101 -7.49 -23.85 4.87
CA SER A 101 -8.02 -23.97 6.24
C SER A 101 -9.11 -25.04 6.32
N SER A 102 -10.02 -25.08 5.34
CA SER A 102 -11.06 -26.12 5.24
C SER A 102 -10.47 -27.51 5.04
N HIS A 103 -9.41 -27.64 4.23
CA HIS A 103 -8.72 -28.92 4.04
C HIS A 103 -7.96 -29.39 5.29
N ARG A 104 -7.50 -28.46 6.14
CA ARG A 104 -6.86 -28.81 7.41
C ARG A 104 -7.87 -29.17 8.49
N SER A 105 -9.04 -28.52 8.47
CA SER A 105 -10.20 -28.86 9.30
C SER A 105 -10.73 -30.26 8.99
N SER A 106 -10.69 -30.67 7.72
CA SER A 106 -11.21 -31.97 7.32
C SER A 106 -10.44 -33.19 7.80
N GLY A 107 -9.20 -33.00 8.26
CA GLY A 107 -8.43 -34.02 8.97
C GLY A 107 -8.80 -34.19 10.45
N ARG A 108 -9.55 -33.25 11.06
CA ARG A 108 -9.85 -33.27 12.50
C ARG A 108 -11.29 -33.68 12.85
N TYR A 109 -12.25 -33.61 11.95
CA TYR A 109 -13.64 -33.99 12.30
C TYR A 109 -13.89 -35.51 12.37
N ARG A 110 -12.93 -36.37 11.99
CA ARG A 110 -13.11 -37.83 12.04
C ARG A 110 -12.56 -38.52 13.30
N ARG A 111 -12.20 -37.79 14.35
CA ARG A 111 -11.79 -38.39 15.64
C ARG A 111 -12.11 -37.48 16.84
N ALA A 112 -13.39 -37.30 17.13
CA ALA A 112 -13.86 -36.93 18.47
C ALA A 112 -15.33 -37.37 18.62
N SER A 113 -15.56 -38.67 18.41
CA SER A 113 -16.65 -39.39 19.06
C SER A 113 -15.96 -40.41 19.96
N SER A 114 -15.97 -40.12 21.25
CA SER A 114 -15.91 -41.01 22.41
C SER A 114 -15.52 -40.17 23.62
N ASP A 115 -16.53 -39.67 24.34
CA ASP A 115 -16.49 -39.69 25.80
C ASP A 115 -16.47 -41.18 26.21
N PRO A 116 -15.69 -41.60 27.23
CA PRO A 116 -16.15 -41.36 28.60
C PRO A 116 -15.04 -41.04 29.63
N ASP A 117 -15.47 -40.34 30.70
CA ASP A 117 -15.06 -40.50 32.10
C ASP A 117 -13.61 -40.91 32.40
N ILE A 118 -12.75 -40.01 32.90
CA ILE A 118 -11.76 -40.37 33.93
C ILE A 118 -11.59 -39.25 34.97
N LEU A 119 -11.96 -39.66 36.19
CA LEU A 119 -11.60 -39.19 37.52
C LEU A 119 -10.22 -38.51 37.65
N PHE A 120 -10.22 -37.44 38.43
CA PHE A 120 -9.07 -36.82 39.11
C PHE A 120 -8.05 -37.85 39.66
N PRO A 121 -6.75 -37.53 39.63
CA PRO A 121 -5.99 -37.54 40.89
C PRO A 121 -5.09 -36.32 41.10
N ALA A 122 -4.78 -36.11 42.37
CA ALA A 122 -4.23 -34.94 43.04
C ALA A 122 -2.80 -34.51 42.65
N PRO A 123 -2.39 -33.25 42.96
CA PRO A 123 -1.01 -32.79 42.88
C PRO A 123 -0.29 -32.97 44.23
N LEU A 124 0.84 -33.67 44.24
CA LEU A 124 1.84 -33.60 45.31
C LEU A 124 3.22 -33.73 44.66
N ASP A 125 3.93 -32.61 44.55
CA ASP A 125 5.36 -32.57 44.23
C ASP A 125 6.02 -31.75 45.36
N ASP A 126 6.54 -32.46 46.35
CA ASP A 126 7.46 -31.94 47.36
C ASP A 126 8.88 -31.98 46.76
N GLY A 127 9.61 -30.85 46.79
CA GLY A 127 11.02 -30.75 46.38
C GLY A 127 11.99 -31.53 47.31
N PRO A 128 13.31 -31.24 47.38
CA PRO A 128 14.03 -30.07 46.84
C PRO A 128 15.48 -30.37 46.33
N ALA A 129 16.22 -29.27 46.11
CA ALA A 129 17.68 -29.11 46.23
C ALA A 129 18.58 -29.53 45.04
N GLU A 130 19.25 -28.54 44.46
CA GLU A 130 20.72 -28.39 44.25
C GLU A 130 20.90 -26.90 43.87
N ASP A 131 21.34 -26.03 44.79
CA ASP A 131 22.74 -25.70 45.12
C ASP A 131 23.48 -24.90 44.02
N SER A 132 23.80 -23.66 44.37
CA SER A 132 25.06 -22.93 44.10
C SER A 132 25.58 -22.78 42.66
N ASP A 133 26.28 -21.72 42.25
CA ASP A 133 26.58 -20.39 42.76
C ASP A 133 27.34 -19.77 41.56
N GLN A 134 26.82 -18.74 40.92
CA GLN A 134 27.68 -17.88 40.10
C GLN A 134 27.10 -16.47 40.03
N ARG A 135 27.21 -15.79 41.17
CA ARG A 135 27.35 -14.34 41.17
C ARG A 135 28.75 -13.94 40.71
N LEU A 136 28.83 -12.91 39.87
CA LEU A 136 29.80 -11.79 39.81
C LEU A 136 29.99 -11.41 38.32
N LEU A 137 29.83 -10.18 37.82
CA LEU A 137 29.48 -8.86 38.34
C LEU A 137 29.02 -7.99 37.15
N PRO A 138 28.29 -6.89 37.42
CA PRO A 138 27.95 -5.85 36.46
C PRO A 138 29.05 -4.79 36.40
N LEU A 139 29.26 -4.14 35.25
CA LEU A 139 29.75 -2.76 35.23
C LEU A 139 29.18 -1.96 34.03
N PRO A 140 28.79 -0.69 34.22
CA PRO A 140 28.20 0.19 33.19
C PRO A 140 29.21 1.18 32.56
N LEU A 141 29.00 1.50 31.27
CA LEU A 141 29.15 2.81 30.55
C LEU A 141 30.54 3.52 30.55
N PRO A 142 30.91 4.36 29.52
CA PRO A 142 30.11 5.49 29.00
C PRO A 142 30.08 5.73 27.48
N PHE A 143 29.09 6.54 27.10
CA PHE A 143 28.93 7.24 25.83
C PHE A 143 30.10 8.23 25.58
N GLN A 144 30.59 8.25 24.35
CA GLN A 144 31.08 9.45 23.65
C GLN A 144 30.44 9.49 22.26
#